data_AF-A0A699X4F7-F1
#
_entry.id   AF-A0A699X4F7-F1
#
_cell.length_a   1.000
_cell.length_b   1.000
_cell.length_c   1.000
_cell.angle_alpha   90.00
_cell.angle_beta   90.00
_cell.angle_gamma   90.00
#
_symmetry.space_group_name_H-M   'P 1'
#
loop_
_entity.id
_entity.type
_entity.pdbx_description
1 polymer ?
#
loop_
_entity_poly.entity_id
_entity_poly.type
_entity_poly.pdbx_seq_one_letter_code
_entity_poly.pdbx_strand_id
1 'polypeptide(L)'
;AFERKVTVGFMHMLKLHHLVDDKMHARSTGPYSLVTQQPLGGKAQFGGQRFGEMEVWALEAYGASYVLQEMLTVKSDDVNGRTKVYENLVKGDH
;
A
#
# COMPACT_ATOMS: atom_id res chain seq x y z
N ALA A 1 13.95 39.50 -18.59
CA ALA A 1 15.32 39.16 -18.12
C ALA A 1 15.26 38.94 -16.61
N PHE A 2 16.07 38.04 -16.04
CA PHE A 2 16.10 37.82 -14.59
C PHE A 2 16.73 39.01 -13.85
N GLU A 3 16.24 39.30 -12.64
CA GLU A 3 16.64 40.47 -11.83
C GLU A 3 18.06 40.36 -11.26
N ARG A 4 18.56 39.15 -11.00
CA ARG A 4 19.90 38.89 -10.45
C ARG A 4 20.67 37.88 -11.29
N LYS A 5 22.00 38.01 -11.28
CA LYS A 5 22.91 37.08 -11.97
C LYS A 5 22.97 35.75 -11.22
N VAL A 6 22.91 34.63 -11.96
CA VAL A 6 23.02 33.26 -11.44
C VAL A 6 24.39 32.69 -11.81
N THR A 7 25.00 31.91 -10.91
CA THR A 7 26.26 31.19 -11.17
C THR A 7 26.00 29.97 -12.03
N VAL A 8 26.70 29.86 -13.16
CA VAL A 8 26.62 28.72 -14.08
C VAL A 8 28.00 28.10 -14.20
N GLY A 9 28.07 26.77 -14.22
CA GLY A 9 29.31 26.03 -14.38
C GLY A 9 29.03 24.56 -14.69
N PHE A 10 30.08 23.81 -15.01
CA PHE A 10 30.00 22.38 -15.26
C PHE A 10 30.18 21.62 -13.94
N MET A 11 29.11 20.96 -13.49
CA MET A 11 29.14 20.09 -12.31
C MET A 11 29.11 18.64 -12.76
N HIS A 12 29.96 17.81 -12.17
CA HIS A 12 29.89 16.37 -12.34
C HIS A 12 28.77 15.81 -11.44
N MET A 13 27.75 15.20 -12.04
CA MET A 13 26.62 14.60 -11.32
C MET A 13 26.65 13.08 -11.47
N LEU A 14 26.46 12.39 -10.34
CA LEU A 14 26.39 10.93 -10.28
C LEU A 14 24.93 10.47 -10.21
N LYS A 15 24.63 9.35 -10.90
CA LYS A 15 23.34 8.65 -10.78
C LYS A 15 23.47 7.50 -9.79
N LEU A 16 22.64 7.49 -8.75
CA LEU A 16 22.60 6.42 -7.77
C LEU A 16 21.77 5.22 -8.27
N HIS A 17 21.99 4.05 -7.65
CA HIS A 17 21.33 2.79 -8.02
C HIS A 17 19.85 2.71 -7.61
N HIS A 18 19.37 3.56 -6.70
CA HIS A 18 17.98 3.49 -6.22
C HIS A 18 16.98 4.01 -7.26
N LEU A 19 16.58 3.14 -8.18
CA LEU A 19 15.60 3.43 -9.21
C LEU A 19 14.17 3.35 -8.65
N VAL A 20 13.27 4.13 -9.23
CA VAL A 20 11.85 4.16 -8.85
C VAL A 20 11.15 2.86 -9.25
N ASP A 21 11.55 2.28 -10.37
CA ASP A 21 10.96 1.05 -10.92
C ASP A 21 11.08 -0.13 -9.94
N ASP A 22 12.18 -0.20 -9.19
CA ASP A 22 12.39 -1.20 -8.16
C ASP A 22 11.46 -1.01 -6.95
N LYS A 23 11.03 0.22 -6.70
CA LYS A 23 10.26 0.59 -5.49
C LYS A 23 8.76 0.58 -5.70
N MET A 24 8.27 0.85 -6.92
CA MET A 24 6.84 0.84 -7.19
C MET A 24 6.29 -0.59 -7.10
N HIS A 25 5.20 -0.76 -6.35
CA HIS A 25 4.51 -2.04 -6.16
C HIS A 25 3.05 -1.80 -5.79
N ALA A 26 2.15 -2.58 -6.39
CA ALA A 26 0.72 -2.55 -6.11
C ALA A 26 0.16 -3.96 -6.21
N ARG A 27 -0.89 -4.23 -5.42
CA ARG A 27 -1.62 -5.49 -5.49
C ARG A 27 -3.11 -5.26 -5.19
N SER A 28 -3.94 -6.10 -5.78
CA SER A 28 -5.38 -6.18 -5.48
C SER A 28 -5.66 -7.45 -4.66
N THR A 29 -5.35 -8.62 -5.21
CA THR A 29 -5.41 -9.93 -4.53
C THR A 29 -4.05 -10.64 -4.62
N GLY A 30 -3.85 -11.74 -3.90
CA GLY A 30 -2.61 -12.52 -3.98
C GLY A 30 -2.54 -13.64 -2.93
N PRO A 31 -1.37 -14.25 -2.71
CA PRO A 31 -1.20 -15.35 -1.77
C PRO A 31 -1.31 -14.89 -0.31
N TYR A 32 -1.72 -15.84 0.54
CA TYR A 32 -1.91 -15.66 1.98
C TYR A 32 -1.11 -16.70 2.77
N SER A 33 -0.75 -16.33 4.00
CA SER A 33 -0.10 -17.23 4.96
C SER A 33 -1.04 -18.35 5.37
N LEU A 34 -0.54 -19.59 5.45
CA LEU A 34 -1.32 -20.73 5.93
C LEU A 34 -1.76 -20.60 7.39
N VAL A 35 -0.91 -19.98 8.22
CA VAL A 35 -1.13 -19.89 9.67
C VAL A 35 -2.06 -18.74 10.01
N THR A 36 -1.74 -17.52 9.57
CA THR A 36 -2.45 -16.30 9.97
C THR A 36 -3.54 -15.88 8.98
N GLN A 37 -3.58 -16.50 7.80
CA GLN A 37 -4.47 -16.10 6.70
C GLN A 37 -4.28 -14.66 6.22
N GLN A 38 -3.23 -13.97 6.67
CA GLN A 38 -2.86 -12.62 6.24
C GLN A 38 -2.07 -12.64 4.92
N PRO A 39 -2.13 -11.55 4.13
CA PRO A 39 -1.36 -11.44 2.90
C PRO A 39 0.15 -11.57 3.15
N LEU A 40 0.87 -12.25 2.26
CA LEU A 40 2.34 -12.34 2.36
C LEU A 40 3.01 -10.96 2.23
N GLY A 41 4.24 -10.82 2.71
CA GLY A 41 5.02 -9.57 2.65
C GLY A 41 6.03 -9.55 1.49
N GLY A 42 6.37 -8.34 1.02
CA GLY A 42 7.46 -8.12 0.06
C GLY A 42 7.06 -8.21 -1.42
N LYS A 43 7.67 -7.36 -2.25
CA LYS A 43 7.38 -7.23 -3.70
C LYS A 43 7.47 -8.56 -4.46
N ALA A 44 8.49 -9.37 -4.17
CA ALA A 44 8.73 -10.64 -4.86
C ALA A 44 7.61 -11.69 -4.68
N GLN A 45 6.84 -11.61 -3.60
CA GLN A 45 5.75 -12.55 -3.30
C GLN A 45 4.37 -11.98 -3.63
N PHE A 46 4.32 -10.93 -4.45
CA PHE A 46 3.13 -10.09 -4.62
C PHE A 46 2.58 -9.64 -3.26
N GLY A 47 3.48 -9.30 -2.34
CA GLY A 47 3.16 -9.07 -0.94
C GLY A 47 2.46 -7.75 -0.67
N GLY A 48 1.72 -7.69 0.44
CA GLY A 48 0.96 -6.53 0.88
C GLY A 48 1.81 -5.61 1.72
N GLN A 49 1.38 -4.36 1.80
CA GLN A 49 1.99 -3.40 2.71
C GLN A 49 1.52 -3.70 4.13
N ARG A 50 2.45 -3.63 5.08
CA ARG A 50 2.10 -3.71 6.50
C ARG A 50 1.32 -2.46 6.88
N PHE A 51 0.09 -2.65 7.36
CA PHE A 51 -0.64 -1.64 8.10
C PHE A 51 -0.25 -1.77 9.57
N GLY A 52 0.53 -0.82 10.06
CA GLY A 52 1.08 -0.83 11.41
C GLY A 52 0.16 -0.17 12.44
N GLU A 53 0.58 -0.28 13.69
CA GLU A 53 -0.14 0.22 14.85
C GLU A 53 -0.32 1.74 14.82
N MET A 54 0.68 2.48 14.31
CA MET A 54 0.58 3.93 14.17
C MET A 54 -0.44 4.35 13.10
N GLU A 55 -0.60 3.58 12.02
CA GLU A 55 -1.64 3.87 11.03
C GLU A 55 -3.04 3.53 11.56
N VAL A 56 -3.17 2.51 12.42
CA VAL A 56 -4.41 2.23 13.17
C VAL A 56 -4.79 3.44 14.04
N TRP A 57 -3.86 3.93 14.86
CA TRP A 57 -4.11 5.10 15.72
C TRP A 57 -4.51 6.34 14.92
N ALA A 58 -3.91 6.53 13.74
CA ALA A 58 -4.29 7.63 12.86
C ALA A 58 -5.77 7.51 12.44
N LEU A 59 -6.23 6.34 12.00
CA LEU A 59 -7.64 6.14 11.62
C LEU A 59 -8.60 6.24 12.80
N GLU A 60 -8.20 5.76 13.98
CA GLU A 60 -8.97 5.90 15.22
C GLU A 60 -9.15 7.36 15.61
N ALA A 61 -8.10 8.18 15.50
CA ALA A 61 -8.16 9.62 15.78
C ALA A 61 -9.11 10.36 14.83
N TYR A 62 -9.23 9.91 13.59
CA TYR A 62 -10.23 10.44 12.64
C TYR A 62 -11.65 9.92 12.88
N GLY A 63 -11.86 8.95 13.78
CA GLY A 63 -13.16 8.32 14.01
C GLY A 63 -13.63 7.45 12.83
N ALA A 64 -12.71 6.97 11.99
CA ALA A 64 -13.02 6.24 10.76
C ALA A 64 -13.31 4.74 11.03
N SER A 65 -14.32 4.46 11.85
CA SER A 65 -14.62 3.10 12.36
C SER A 65 -14.88 2.07 11.25
N TYR A 66 -15.67 2.41 10.23
CA TYR A 66 -15.97 1.50 9.10
C TYR A 66 -14.73 1.21 8.26
N VAL A 67 -13.89 2.22 8.01
CA VAL A 67 -12.64 2.04 7.25
C VAL A 67 -11.66 1.17 8.03
N LEU A 68 -11.53 1.42 9.33
CA LEU A 68 -10.66 0.64 10.20
C LEU A 68 -11.11 -0.83 10.28
N GLN A 69 -12.41 -1.06 10.45
CA GLN A 69 -12.99 -2.41 10.42
C GLN A 69 -12.68 -3.11 9.10
N GLU A 70 -12.87 -2.42 7.97
CA GLU A 70 -12.62 -2.99 6.64
C GLU A 70 -11.14 -3.39 6.47
N MET A 71 -10.22 -2.51 6.88
CA MET A 71 -8.77 -2.74 6.78
C MET A 71 -8.31 -3.92 7.65
N LEU A 72 -8.86 -4.06 8.85
CA LEU A 72 -8.44 -5.09 9.80
C LEU A 72 -9.10 -6.45 9.59
N THR A 73 -10.24 -6.52 8.89
CA THR A 73 -11.01 -7.78 8.73
C THR A 73 -11.06 -8.24 7.28
N VAL A 74 -12.03 -7.76 6.50
CA VAL A 74 -12.35 -8.25 5.16
C VAL A 74 -11.24 -8.02 4.12
N LYS A 75 -10.31 -7.08 4.36
CA LYS A 75 -9.11 -6.88 3.52
C LYS A 75 -7.86 -7.63 4.02
N SER A 76 -7.91 -8.24 5.20
CA SER A 76 -6.76 -8.86 5.86
C SER A 76 -6.94 -10.37 6.00
N ASP A 77 -7.61 -10.82 7.06
CA ASP A 77 -7.59 -12.21 7.56
C ASP A 77 -8.96 -12.90 7.60
N ASP A 78 -10.07 -12.17 7.37
CA ASP A 78 -11.39 -12.80 7.21
C ASP A 78 -11.52 -13.50 5.85
N VAL A 79 -11.28 -14.81 5.85
CA VAL A 79 -11.31 -15.68 4.66
C VAL A 79 -12.67 -15.68 3.97
N ASN A 80 -13.76 -15.65 4.75
CA ASN A 80 -15.12 -15.68 4.20
C ASN A 80 -15.53 -14.27 3.74
N GLY A 81 -15.26 -13.27 4.57
CA GLY A 81 -15.57 -11.87 4.28
C GLY A 81 -14.88 -11.36 3.02
N ARG A 82 -13.58 -11.66 2.84
CA ARG A 82 -12.84 -11.22 1.65
C ARG A 82 -13.40 -11.80 0.35
N THR A 83 -13.82 -13.06 0.37
CA THR A 83 -14.39 -13.75 -0.79
C THR A 83 -15.74 -13.13 -1.16
N LYS A 84 -16.58 -12.92 -0.15
CA LYS A 84 -17.90 -12.27 -0.34
C LYS A 84 -17.76 -10.83 -0.84
N VAL A 85 -16.86 -10.05 -0.28
CA VAL A 85 -16.60 -8.66 -0.72
C VAL A 85 -16.13 -8.63 -2.17
N TYR A 86 -15.22 -9.52 -2.55
CA TYR A 86 -14.76 -9.62 -3.94
C TYR A 86 -15.90 -10.01 -4.89
N GLU A 87 -16.74 -10.98 -4.52
CA GLU A 87 -17.91 -11.36 -5.33
C GLU A 87 -18.91 -10.22 -5.47
N ASN A 88 -19.20 -9.50 -4.39
CA ASN A 88 -20.10 -8.35 -4.39
C ASN A 88 -19.58 -7.23 -5.31
N LEU A 89 -18.28 -6.93 -5.24
CA LEU A 89 -17.60 -5.98 -6.13
C LEU A 89 -17.71 -6.38 -7.60
N VAL A 90 -17.59 -7.68 -7.91
CA VAL A 90 -17.70 -8.20 -9.29
C VAL A 90 -19.15 -8.18 -9.79
N LYS A 91 -20.11 -8.48 -8.92
CA LYS A 91 -21.55 -8.52 -9.26
C LYS A 91 -22.18 -7.12 -9.31
N GLY A 92 -21.55 -6.12 -8.68
CA GLY A 92 -22.08 -4.76 -8.57
C GLY A 92 -23.15 -4.59 -7.49
N ASP A 93 -23.33 -5.60 -6.63
CA ASP A 93 -24.24 -5.54 -5.49
C ASP A 93 -23.50 -4.89 -4.30
N HIS A 94 -23.88 -3.67 -3.95
CA HIS A 94 -23.31 -2.88 -2.85
C HIS A 94 -24.18 -2.96 -1.59
#